data_AF-D4KC77-F1
#
_entry.id   AF-D4KC77-F1
#
_cell.length_a   1.000
_cell.length_b   1.000
_cell.length_c   1.000
_cell.angle_alpha   90.00
_cell.angle_beta   90.00
_cell.angle_gamma   90.00
#
_symmetry.space_group_name_H-M   'P 1'
#
loop_
_entity.id
_entity.type
_entity.pdbx_description
1 polymer ?
#
loop_
_entity_poly.entity_id
_entity_poly.type
_entity_poly.pdbx_seq_one_letter_code
_entity_poly.pdbx_strand_id
1 'polypeptide(L)' 'MERNWKLGDDMVVSDNLLDGITFDDLILTVHCNCPKITEQAVKKELKEILAIRMQDMEFLLENNIDKIIDMASKNRE' A
#
# COMPACT_ATOMS: atom_id res chain seq x y z
N MET A 1 19.86 4.62 -19.37
CA MET A 1 20.34 4.11 -18.08
C MET A 1 19.25 3.24 -17.52
N GLU A 2 19.57 1.97 -17.23
CA GLU A 2 18.66 1.05 -16.56
C GLU A 2 18.59 1.43 -15.08
N ARG A 3 17.38 1.45 -14.50
CA ARG A 3 17.21 1.69 -13.06
C ARG A 3 17.50 0.40 -12.30
N ASN A 4 18.26 0.49 -11.20
CA ASN A 4 18.61 -0.66 -10.37
C ASN A 4 17.49 -1.05 -9.39
N TRP A 5 16.51 -0.16 -9.16
CA TRP A 5 15.36 -0.37 -8.26
C TRP A 5 15.77 -0.86 -6.85
N LYS A 6 16.80 -0.23 -6.29
CA LYS A 6 17.35 -0.56 -4.97
C LYS A 6 17.31 0.65 -4.04
N LEU A 7 16.86 0.42 -2.81
CA LEU A 7 16.94 1.39 -1.73
C LEU A 7 18.40 1.77 -1.45
N GLY A 8 18.67 3.06 -1.39
CA GLY A 8 20.01 3.62 -1.18
C GLY A 8 20.86 3.72 -2.44
N ASP A 9 20.34 3.30 -3.60
CA ASP A 9 20.95 3.51 -4.91
C ASP A 9 20.05 4.48 -5.71
N ASP A 10 19.20 3.97 -6.61
CA ASP A 10 18.23 4.77 -7.36
C ASP A 10 16.90 5.04 -6.61
N MET A 11 16.64 4.37 -5.48
CA MET A 11 15.40 4.54 -4.71
C MET A 11 15.68 5.07 -3.30
N VAL A 12 14.76 5.87 -2.77
CA VAL A 12 14.79 6.41 -1.41
C VAL A 12 13.67 5.81 -0.56
N VAL A 13 13.79 5.90 0.77
CA VAL A 13 12.78 5.32 1.67
C VAL A 13 11.40 5.97 1.54
N SER A 14 11.35 7.21 1.06
CA SER A 14 10.11 7.94 0.78
C SER A 14 9.47 7.53 -0.55
N ASP A 15 10.12 6.68 -1.36
CA ASP A 15 9.47 6.11 -2.55
C ASP A 15 8.34 5.15 -2.14
N ASN A 16 7.33 5.08 -3.00
CA ASN A 16 6.20 4.19 -2.82
C ASN A 16 6.59 2.75 -3.16
N LEU A 17 6.41 1.83 -2.21
CA LEU A 17 6.41 0.39 -2.45
C LEU A 17 5.10 -0.04 -3.12
N LEU A 18 3.99 0.54 -2.67
CA LEU A 18 2.67 0.52 -3.28
C LEU A 18 2.12 1.95 -3.20
N ASP A 19 1.23 2.35 -4.10
CA ASP A 19 0.62 3.68 -4.02
C ASP A 19 -0.02 3.88 -2.63
N GLY A 20 0.43 4.91 -1.91
CA GLY A 20 0.03 5.18 -0.52
C GLY A 20 0.75 4.38 0.57
N ILE A 21 1.75 3.55 0.24
CA ILE A 21 2.61 2.83 1.19
C ILE A 21 4.07 3.04 0.80
N THR A 22 4.81 3.80 1.60
CA THR A 22 6.25 4.03 1.38
C THR A 22 7.12 2.93 1.99
N PHE A 23 8.38 2.85 1.59
CA PHE A 23 9.34 1.99 2.30
C PHE A 23 9.55 2.45 3.75
N ASP A 24 9.44 3.75 4.02
CA ASP A 24 9.53 4.33 5.37
C ASP A 24 8.39 3.83 6.26
N ASP A 25 7.15 3.81 5.76
CA ASP A 25 5.98 3.25 6.48
C ASP A 25 6.21 1.78 6.88
N LEU A 26 6.73 0.97 5.95
CA LEU A 26 7.01 -0.43 6.21
C LEU A 26 8.17 -0.59 7.21
N ILE A 27 9.25 0.17 7.06
CA ILE A 27 10.40 0.15 7.98
C ILE A 27 9.94 0.53 9.39
N LEU A 28 9.15 1.60 9.53
CA LEU A 28 8.62 2.06 10.80
C LEU A 28 7.69 1.01 11.43
N THR A 29 6.79 0.43 10.64
CA THR A 29 5.86 -0.61 11.11
C THR A 29 6.64 -1.82 11.65
N VAL A 30 7.62 -2.31 10.89
CA VAL A 30 8.45 -3.44 11.32
C VAL A 30 9.28 -3.09 12.55
N HIS A 31 9.84 -1.87 12.61
CA HIS A 31 10.63 -1.42 13.76
C HIS A 31 9.79 -1.37 15.05
N CYS A 32 8.54 -0.91 14.96
CA CYS A 32 7.64 -0.82 16.11
C CYS A 32 7.04 -2.17 16.52
N ASN A 33 6.68 -3.02 15.55
CA ASN A 33 5.89 -4.23 15.81
C ASN A 33 6.74 -5.49 16.01
N CYS A 34 7.97 -5.52 15.51
CA CYS A 34 8.77 -6.74 15.50
C CYS A 34 9.98 -6.64 16.46
N PRO A 35 10.02 -7.45 17.54
CA PRO A 35 11.18 -7.49 18.43
C PRO A 35 12.43 -8.08 17.76
N LYS A 36 12.25 -8.83 16.67
CA LYS A 36 13.33 -9.32 15.81
C LYS A 36 13.01 -8.99 14.36
N ILE A 37 13.83 -8.14 13.76
CA ILE A 37 13.73 -7.75 12.35
C ILE A 37 14.26 -8.92 11.50
N THR A 38 13.35 -9.70 10.94
CA THR A 38 13.65 -10.82 10.05
C THR A 38 12.90 -10.63 8.73
N GLU A 39 13.35 -11.28 7.66
CA GLU A 39 12.66 -11.23 6.37
C GLU A 39 11.18 -11.66 6.48
N GLN A 40 10.91 -12.69 7.27
CA GLN A 40 9.55 -13.17 7.53
C GLN A 40 8.70 -12.11 8.24
N ALA A 41 9.27 -11.42 9.22
CA ALA A 41 8.61 -10.33 9.93
C ALA A 41 8.27 -9.18 8.97
N VAL A 42 9.23 -8.72 8.16
CA VAL A 42 8.98 -7.66 7.15
C VAL A 42 7.85 -8.04 6.19
N LYS A 43 7.88 -9.28 5.66
CA LYS A 43 6.83 -9.77 4.78
C LYS A 43 5.48 -9.91 5.47
N LYS A 44 5.45 -10.25 6.76
CA LYS A 44 4.22 -10.37 7.56
C LYS A 44 3.59 -9.00 7.77
N GLU A 45 4.36 -8.02 8.25
CA GLU A 45 3.86 -6.66 8.50
C GLU A 45 3.33 -6.02 7.23
N LEU A 46 4.02 -6.17 6.09
CA LEU A 46 3.51 -5.69 4.80
C LEU A 46 2.14 -6.30 4.45
N LYS A 47 1.98 -7.62 4.65
CA LYS A 47 0.70 -8.29 4.39
C LYS A 47 -0.41 -7.78 5.31
N GLU A 48 -0.10 -7.48 6.56
CA GLU A 48 -1.06 -6.93 7.51
C GLU A 48 -1.48 -5.52 7.10
N ILE A 49 -0.54 -4.65 6.71
CA ILE A 49 -0.86 -3.32 6.17
C ILE A 49 -1.79 -3.46 4.96
N LEU A 50 -1.44 -4.32 3.99
CA LEU A 50 -2.25 -4.54 2.80
C LEU A 50 -3.63 -5.08 3.13
N ALA A 51 -3.75 -6.02 4.07
CA ALA A 51 -5.04 -6.58 4.47
C ALA A 51 -5.96 -5.48 5.01
N ILE A 52 -5.46 -4.60 5.87
CA ILE A 52 -6.28 -3.51 6.41
C ILE A 52 -6.65 -2.53 5.29
N ARG A 53 -5.71 -2.16 4.41
CA ARG A 53 -6.01 -1.27 3.27
C ARG A 53 -7.03 -1.85 2.29
N MET A 54 -6.99 -3.17 2.04
CA MET A 54 -7.98 -3.84 1.22
C MET A 54 -9.36 -3.81 1.88
N GLN A 55 -9.45 -4.07 3.17
CA GLN A 55 -10.72 -3.98 3.90
C GLN A 55 -11.29 -2.56 3.88
N ASP A 56 -10.46 -1.54 4.10
CA ASP A 56 -10.85 -0.12 4.00
C ASP A 56 -11.38 0.19 2.58
N MET A 57 -10.68 -0.27 1.55
CA MET A 57 -11.07 -0.08 0.14
C MET A 57 -12.40 -0.77 -0.18
N GLU A 58 -12.58 -2.03 0.24
CA GLU A 58 -13.82 -2.79 0.03
C GLU A 58 -15.01 -2.08 0.69
N PHE A 59 -14.86 -1.65 1.94
CA PHE A 59 -15.89 -0.90 2.64
C PHE A 59 -16.27 0.40 1.91
N LEU A 60 -15.27 1.18 1.46
CA LEU A 60 -15.52 2.41 0.71
C LEU A 60 -16.19 2.13 -0.64
N LEU A 61 -15.79 1.07 -1.34
CA LEU A 61 -16.41 0.66 -2.59
C LEU A 61 -17.87 0.29 -2.36
N GLU A 62 -18.16 -0.63 -1.45
CA GLU A 62 -19.52 -1.11 -1.15
C GLU A 62 -20.43 0.05 -0.76
N ASN A 63 -19.97 0.95 0.10
CA ASN A 63 -20.77 2.08 0.55
C ASN A 63 -21.06 3.12 -0.55
N ASN A 64 -20.28 3.14 -1.64
CA ASN A 64 -20.42 4.12 -2.71
C ASN A 64 -20.80 3.50 -4.07
N ILE A 65 -21.02 2.18 -4.13
CA ILE A 65 -21.13 1.44 -5.40
C ILE A 65 -22.27 1.96 -6.27
N ASP A 66 -23.45 2.20 -5.70
CA ASP A 66 -24.62 2.71 -6.44
C ASP A 66 -24.35 4.10 -7.03
N LYS A 67 -23.68 4.96 -6.24
CA LYS A 67 -23.35 6.32 -6.68
C LYS A 67 -22.29 6.30 -7.77
N ILE A 68 -21.30 5.40 -7.67
CA ILE A 68 -20.30 5.19 -8.71
C ILE A 68 -20.97 4.73 -10.01
N ILE A 69 -21.90 3.76 -9.94
CA ILE A 69 -22.66 3.27 -11.10
C ILE A 69 -23.48 4.41 -11.75
N ASP A 70 -24.20 5.19 -10.94
CA ASP A 70 -24.99 6.34 -11.39
C ASP A 70 -24.11 7.38 -12.10
N MET A 71 -23.01 7.80 -11.47
CA MET A 71 -22.10 8.80 -12.05
C MET A 71 -21.41 8.30 -13.32
N ALA A 72 -20.97 7.04 -13.35
CA ALA A 72 -20.31 6.45 -14.51
C ALA A 72 -21.27 6.23 -15.70
N SER A 73 -22.57 6.08 -15.43
CA SER A 73 -23.59 5.93 -16.46
C SER A 73 -24.04 7.27 -17.05
N LYS A 74 -23.97 8.35 -16.26
CA LYS A 74 -24.47 9.70 -16.62
C LYS A 74 -23.68 10.44 -17.71
N ASN A 75 -22.53 9.95 -18.16
CA ASN A 75 -21.71 10.57 -19.22
C ASN A 75 -21.41 9.60 -20.37
N ARG A 76 -22.30 8.64 -20.63
CA ARG A 76 -22.19 7.71 -21.77
C ARG A 76 -22.92 8.17 -23.04
N GLU A 77 -23.49 9.38 -23.02
CA GLU A 77 -24.10 10.03 -24.20
C GLU A 77 -23.11 10.98 -24.90
#